data_AF-A0A960D6V7-F1
#
_entry.id   AF-A0A960D6V7-F1
#
_cell.length_a   1.000
_cell.length_b   1.000
_cell.length_c   1.000
_cell.angle_alpha   90.00
_cell.angle_beta   90.00
_cell.angle_gamma   90.00
#
_symmetry.space_group_name_H-M   'P 1'
#
loop_
_entity.id
_entity.type
_entity.pdbx_description
1 polymer ?
#
loop_
_entity_poly.entity_id
_entity_poly.type
_entity_poly.pdbx_seq_one_letter_code
_entity_poly.pdbx_strand_id
1 'polypeptide(L)'
;MNRDWLLVETLGTEPVVVAQGRQMKNLVPISTFLRRNPNLAAIQTAITETVATAKSLASITPRTNRVIRTEPVIMSDGRIHGVQVWSGPAEAEPPERPVPGPLKWDMTTGVATDTAESLTNAGMDPAVEATHGRAFAEDLPSRVLNRDEATVLALAIDAAPDRTYCTTWEYTDDQGVLRRVGFVA
;
A
#
# COMPACT_ATOMS: atom_id res chain seq x y z
N MET A 1 -18.69 -11.18 -3.09
CA MET A 1 -17.55 -10.26 -2.90
C MET A 1 -16.34 -10.91 -3.53
N ASN A 2 -15.66 -10.18 -4.42
CA ASN A 2 -14.45 -10.64 -5.08
C ASN A 2 -13.43 -11.04 -4.00
N ARG A 3 -12.83 -12.23 -4.12
CA ARG A 3 -11.90 -12.83 -3.14
C ARG A 3 -10.48 -12.27 -3.29
N ASP A 4 -10.38 -10.98 -3.55
CA ASP A 4 -9.10 -10.32 -3.79
C ASP A 4 -8.40 -10.01 -2.47
N TRP A 5 -7.08 -9.81 -2.56
CA TRP A 5 -6.31 -9.17 -1.50
C TRP A 5 -6.77 -7.73 -1.30
N LEU A 6 -6.94 -7.32 -0.06
CA LEU A 6 -7.11 -5.92 0.32
C LEU A 6 -5.74 -5.38 0.73
N LEU A 7 -5.34 -4.23 0.22
CA LEU A 7 -4.23 -3.47 0.79
C LEU A 7 -4.81 -2.46 1.79
N VAL A 8 -4.35 -2.52 3.03
CA VAL A 8 -4.80 -1.69 4.14
C VAL A 8 -3.63 -0.86 4.64
N GLU A 9 -3.78 0.46 4.64
CA GLU A 9 -2.84 1.42 5.21
C GLU A 9 -3.08 1.50 6.73
N THR A 10 -2.00 1.62 7.51
CA THR A 10 -2.04 1.43 8.98
C THR A 10 -1.24 2.46 9.78
N LEU A 11 -0.82 3.57 9.18
CA LEU A 11 -0.11 4.67 9.85
C LEU A 11 -1.08 5.62 10.58
N GLY A 12 -2.34 5.68 10.12
CA GLY A 12 -3.40 6.44 10.78
C GLY A 12 -3.92 5.80 12.07
N THR A 13 -4.95 6.41 12.66
CA THR A 13 -5.59 5.92 13.90
C THR A 13 -6.54 4.74 13.70
N GLU A 14 -7.08 4.58 12.48
CA GLU A 14 -7.87 3.43 12.06
C GLU A 14 -7.29 2.87 10.75
N PRO A 15 -7.20 1.54 10.58
CA PRO A 15 -6.80 0.95 9.31
C PRO A 15 -7.78 1.29 8.18
N VAL A 16 -7.24 1.77 7.05
CA VAL A 16 -8.03 2.19 5.88
C VAL A 16 -7.66 1.38 4.64
N VAL A 17 -8.67 0.96 3.88
CA VAL A 17 -8.49 0.20 2.64
C VAL A 17 -8.08 1.16 1.52
N VAL A 18 -6.94 0.87 0.89
CA VAL A 18 -6.37 1.66 -0.20
C VAL A 18 -6.38 0.91 -1.54
N ALA A 19 -6.49 -0.41 -1.52
CA ALA A 19 -6.72 -1.19 -2.74
C ALA A 19 -7.52 -2.48 -2.50
N GLN A 20 -8.23 -2.92 -3.53
CA GLN A 20 -8.80 -4.26 -3.65
C GLN A 20 -8.24 -4.89 -4.94
N GLY A 21 -7.41 -5.92 -4.78
CA GLY A 21 -6.54 -6.39 -5.85
C GLY A 21 -5.64 -5.25 -6.31
N ARG A 22 -5.75 -4.86 -7.58
CA ARG A 22 -5.04 -3.70 -8.15
C ARG A 22 -5.94 -2.45 -8.28
N GLN A 23 -7.19 -2.50 -7.81
CA GLN A 23 -8.12 -1.39 -7.89
C GLN A 23 -7.99 -0.48 -6.66
N MET A 24 -7.60 0.78 -6.87
CA MET A 24 -7.52 1.79 -5.81
C MET A 24 -8.87 2.03 -5.11
N LYS A 25 -8.79 2.26 -3.80
CA LYS A 25 -9.87 2.70 -2.92
C LYS A 25 -9.37 3.93 -2.16
N ASN A 26 -10.20 4.96 -2.07
CA ASN A 26 -9.79 6.22 -1.46
C ASN A 26 -9.92 6.14 0.06
N LEU A 27 -8.90 5.58 0.73
CA LEU A 27 -8.71 5.60 2.19
C LEU A 27 -10.00 5.24 2.96
N VAL A 28 -10.67 4.14 2.56
CA VAL A 28 -11.98 3.78 3.12
C VAL A 28 -11.76 3.03 4.43
N PRO A 29 -12.28 3.50 5.59
CA PRO A 29 -12.13 2.79 6.85
C PRO A 29 -12.55 1.33 6.74
N ILE A 30 -11.74 0.41 7.28
CA ILE A 30 -12.01 -1.03 7.11
C ILE A 30 -13.36 -1.43 7.69
N SER A 31 -13.77 -0.78 8.79
CA SER A 31 -15.09 -0.93 9.42
C SER A 31 -16.22 -0.59 8.45
N THR A 32 -16.04 0.45 7.63
CA THR A 32 -16.99 0.87 6.60
C THR A 32 -16.95 -0.05 5.38
N PHE A 33 -15.75 -0.38 4.90
CA PHE A 33 -15.56 -1.22 3.71
C PHE A 33 -16.13 -2.63 3.90
N LEU A 34 -15.93 -3.21 5.09
CA LEU A 34 -16.37 -4.54 5.47
C LEU A 34 -17.59 -4.55 6.40
N ARG A 35 -18.39 -3.47 6.44
CA ARG A 35 -19.55 -3.32 7.34
C ARG A 35 -20.55 -4.49 7.38
N ARG A 36 -20.66 -5.24 6.27
CA ARG A 36 -21.56 -6.39 6.12
C ARG A 36 -20.83 -7.74 6.19
N ASN A 37 -19.52 -7.74 6.45
CA ASN A 37 -18.72 -8.96 6.56
C ASN A 37 -18.82 -9.49 8.00
N PRO A 38 -19.35 -10.71 8.20
CA PRO A 38 -19.50 -11.29 9.54
C PRO A 38 -18.15 -11.56 10.25
N ASN A 39 -17.03 -11.50 9.54
CA ASN A 39 -15.69 -11.72 10.09
C ASN A 39 -14.91 -10.42 10.31
N LEU A 40 -15.55 -9.24 10.24
CA LEU A 40 -14.88 -7.94 10.40
C LEU A 40 -14.00 -7.88 11.66
N ALA A 41 -14.53 -8.28 12.82
CA ALA A 41 -13.79 -8.25 14.07
C ALA A 41 -12.52 -9.12 14.02
N ALA A 42 -12.61 -10.34 13.48
CA ALA A 42 -11.47 -11.24 13.33
C ALA A 42 -10.42 -10.69 12.34
N ILE A 43 -10.87 -10.03 11.28
CA ILE A 43 -9.99 -9.35 10.31
C ILE A 43 -9.24 -8.20 10.97
N GLN A 44 -9.94 -7.37 11.76
CA GLN A 44 -9.31 -6.27 12.50
C GLN A 44 -8.27 -6.80 13.50
N THR A 45 -8.59 -7.87 14.25
CA THR A 45 -7.62 -8.52 15.15
C THR A 45 -6.37 -8.99 14.40
N ALA A 46 -6.54 -9.67 13.25
CA ALA A 46 -5.41 -10.16 12.46
C ALA A 46 -4.53 -9.01 11.94
N ILE A 47 -5.11 -7.89 11.52
CA ILE A 47 -4.36 -6.69 11.11
C ILE A 47 -3.55 -6.14 12.29
N THR A 48 -4.20 -5.91 13.44
CA THR A 48 -3.53 -5.39 14.65
C THR A 48 -2.38 -6.29 15.09
N GLU A 49 -2.57 -7.61 15.09
CA GLU A 49 -1.54 -8.57 15.45
C GLU A 49 -0.38 -8.57 14.44
N THR A 50 -0.68 -8.45 13.15
CA THR A 50 0.35 -8.32 12.09
C THR A 50 1.17 -7.05 12.26
N VAL A 51 0.51 -5.92 12.57
CA VAL A 51 1.19 -4.65 12.85
C VAL A 51 2.06 -4.76 14.12
N ALA A 52 1.56 -5.40 15.18
CA ALA A 52 2.31 -5.54 16.42
C ALA A 52 3.52 -6.48 16.31
N THR A 53 3.44 -7.50 15.46
CA THR A 53 4.47 -8.56 15.37
C THR A 53 5.39 -8.43 14.16
N ALA A 54 5.03 -7.60 13.17
CA ALA A 54 5.69 -7.51 11.87
C ALA A 54 5.82 -8.87 11.15
N LYS A 55 4.89 -9.80 11.38
CA LYS A 55 4.92 -11.16 10.81
C LYS A 55 3.66 -11.48 10.06
N SER A 56 3.80 -12.22 8.98
CA SER A 56 2.66 -12.80 8.26
C SER A 56 1.89 -13.76 9.16
N LEU A 57 0.56 -13.70 9.11
CA LEU A 57 -0.32 -14.56 9.90
C LEU A 57 -1.26 -15.34 9.00
N ALA A 58 -1.59 -16.55 9.43
CA ALA A 58 -2.68 -17.35 8.87
C ALA A 58 -3.55 -17.84 10.04
N SER A 59 -4.74 -17.26 10.17
CA SER A 59 -5.69 -17.58 11.24
C SER A 59 -6.90 -18.30 10.70
N ILE A 60 -7.25 -19.44 11.31
CA ILE A 60 -8.44 -20.21 10.98
C ILE A 60 -9.53 -19.81 11.97
N THR A 61 -10.72 -19.48 11.45
CA THR A 61 -11.94 -19.32 12.25
C THR A 61 -12.77 -20.60 12.12
N PRO A 62 -12.72 -21.53 13.10
CA PRO A 62 -13.33 -22.86 12.95
C PRO A 62 -14.85 -22.78 12.77
N ARG A 63 -15.50 -21.85 13.48
CA ARG A 63 -16.96 -21.66 13.44
C ARG A 63 -17.49 -21.32 12.04
N THR A 64 -16.71 -20.61 11.22
CA THR A 64 -17.14 -20.18 9.88
C THR A 64 -16.42 -20.94 8.77
N ASN A 65 -15.52 -21.87 9.10
CA ASN A 65 -14.62 -22.55 8.19
C ASN A 65 -13.89 -21.60 7.23
N ARG A 66 -13.36 -20.50 7.79
CA ARG A 66 -12.66 -19.46 7.02
C ARG A 66 -11.23 -19.30 7.49
N VAL A 67 -10.38 -18.91 6.55
CA VAL A 67 -9.00 -18.49 6.80
C VAL A 67 -8.89 -16.98 6.56
N ILE A 68 -8.13 -16.31 7.41
CA ILE A 68 -7.64 -14.94 7.23
C ILE A 68 -6.13 -15.03 7.08
N ARG A 69 -5.60 -14.44 6.01
CA ARG A 69 -4.15 -14.32 5.77
C ARG A 69 -3.77 -12.85 5.79
N THR A 70 -2.65 -12.55 6.41
CA THR A 70 -2.10 -11.19 6.46
C THR A 70 -0.62 -11.20 6.08
N GLU A 71 -0.20 -10.18 5.35
CA GLU A 71 1.18 -9.96 4.95
C GLU A 71 1.55 -8.49 5.29
N PRO A 72 2.55 -8.24 6.15
CA PRO A 72 2.96 -6.89 6.48
C PRO A 72 3.67 -6.22 5.29
N VAL A 73 3.42 -4.93 5.10
CA VAL A 73 4.17 -4.06 4.17
C VAL A 73 5.15 -3.25 5.00
N ILE A 74 6.40 -3.70 5.03
CA ILE A 74 7.44 -3.18 5.91
C ILE A 74 8.40 -2.32 5.10
N MET A 75 8.57 -1.07 5.51
CA MET A 75 9.56 -0.16 4.97
C MET A 75 10.97 -0.59 5.39
N SER A 76 12.00 -0.14 4.66
CA SER A 76 13.41 -0.50 4.94
C SER A 76 13.90 -0.08 6.34
N ASP A 77 13.23 0.86 7.00
CA ASP A 77 13.50 1.29 8.38
C ASP A 77 12.75 0.46 9.45
N GLY A 78 12.05 -0.59 9.04
CA GLY A 78 11.29 -1.49 9.91
C GLY A 78 9.89 -1.00 10.25
N ARG A 79 9.47 0.19 9.79
CA ARG A 79 8.09 0.65 9.98
C ARG A 79 7.10 -0.11 9.10
N ILE A 80 5.93 -0.40 9.65
CA ILE A 80 4.84 -1.03 8.90
C ILE A 80 3.97 0.06 8.29
N HIS A 81 4.00 0.18 6.96
CA HIS A 81 3.19 1.14 6.21
C HIS A 81 1.77 0.61 5.99
N GLY A 82 1.61 -0.70 5.97
CA GLY A 82 0.30 -1.32 5.78
C GLY A 82 0.33 -2.83 5.96
N VAL A 83 -0.83 -3.44 5.73
CA VAL A 83 -1.03 -4.88 5.75
C VAL A 83 -1.86 -5.27 4.55
N GLN A 84 -1.42 -6.27 3.80
CA GLN A 84 -2.29 -6.95 2.84
C GLN A 84 -3.09 -8.03 3.54
N VAL A 85 -4.39 -8.09 3.28
CA VAL A 85 -5.32 -9.02 3.93
C VAL A 85 -6.11 -9.79 2.89
N TRP A 86 -6.22 -11.10 3.07
CA TRP A 86 -7.14 -11.94 2.33
C TRP A 86 -8.00 -12.76 3.28
N SER A 87 -9.26 -12.99 2.92
CA SER A 87 -10.12 -13.91 3.66
C SER A 87 -11.02 -14.74 2.74
N GLY A 88 -10.99 -16.06 2.91
CA GLY A 88 -11.76 -17.01 2.13
C GLY A 88 -12.12 -18.26 2.92
N PRO A 89 -12.81 -19.23 2.29
CA PRO A 89 -12.96 -20.58 2.83
C PRO A 89 -11.60 -21.20 3.15
N ALA A 90 -11.54 -22.11 4.13
CA ALA A 90 -10.27 -22.72 4.55
C ALA A 90 -9.55 -23.49 3.43
N GLU A 91 -10.31 -24.15 2.55
CA GLU A 91 -9.81 -24.92 1.42
C GLU A 91 -9.56 -24.07 0.16
N ALA A 92 -9.77 -22.76 0.22
CA ALA A 92 -9.58 -21.90 -0.94
C ALA A 92 -8.13 -21.39 -1.01
N GLU A 93 -7.54 -21.51 -2.20
CA GLU A 93 -6.30 -20.82 -2.53
C GLU A 93 -6.57 -19.31 -2.73
N PRO A 94 -5.79 -18.41 -2.11
CA PRO A 94 -5.83 -16.98 -2.44
C PRO A 94 -5.43 -16.74 -3.91
N PRO A 95 -5.94 -15.68 -4.56
CA PRO A 95 -5.41 -15.27 -5.85
C PRO A 95 -3.96 -14.77 -5.69
N GLU A 96 -3.27 -14.61 -6.83
CA GLU A 96 -1.94 -13.98 -6.86
C GLU A 96 -1.97 -12.63 -6.13
N ARG A 97 -1.02 -12.44 -5.22
CA ARG A 97 -0.93 -11.24 -4.39
C ARG A 97 -0.21 -10.14 -5.16
N PRO A 98 -0.84 -8.98 -5.43
CA PRO A 98 -0.11 -7.82 -5.94
C PRO A 98 0.96 -7.40 -4.93
N VAL A 99 2.15 -7.03 -5.38
CA VAL A 99 3.26 -6.64 -4.49
C VAL A 99 3.21 -5.12 -4.22
N PRO A 100 2.92 -4.65 -3.00
CA PRO A 100 3.00 -3.24 -2.65
C PRO A 100 4.45 -2.83 -2.46
N GLY A 101 4.78 -1.59 -2.83
CA GLY A 101 6.12 -1.03 -2.64
C GLY A 101 6.09 0.11 -1.63
N PRO A 102 6.56 -0.08 -0.38
CA PRO A 102 6.69 1.02 0.56
C PRO A 102 7.84 1.94 0.16
N LEU A 103 7.63 3.23 0.33
CA LEU A 103 8.64 4.28 0.19
C LEU A 103 8.33 5.39 1.20
N LYS A 104 9.28 6.30 1.42
CA LYS A 104 9.08 7.48 2.26
C LYS A 104 9.83 8.69 1.70
N TRP A 105 9.26 9.87 1.92
CA TRP A 105 9.92 11.15 1.70
C TRP A 105 10.15 11.82 3.05
N ASP A 106 11.40 12.11 3.38
CA ASP A 106 11.75 12.94 4.52
C ASP A 106 11.66 14.41 4.10
N MET A 107 10.56 15.06 4.48
CA MET A 107 10.29 16.46 4.15
C MET A 107 11.25 17.45 4.82
N THR A 108 11.97 17.02 5.88
CA THR A 108 12.94 17.87 6.57
C THR A 108 14.26 17.88 5.80
N THR A 109 14.73 16.72 5.36
CA THR A 109 16.00 16.61 4.62
C THR A 109 15.86 16.77 3.12
N GLY A 110 14.64 16.67 2.58
CA GLY A 110 14.38 16.68 1.14
C GLY A 110 14.87 15.40 0.45
N VAL A 111 14.84 14.26 1.15
CA VAL A 111 15.40 12.99 0.67
C VAL A 111 14.33 11.90 0.66
N ALA A 112 14.22 11.21 -0.47
CA ALA A 112 13.40 10.03 -0.64
C ALA A 112 14.18 8.74 -0.32
N THR A 113 13.44 7.75 0.14
CA THR A 113 13.90 6.37 0.30
C THR A 113 12.84 5.43 -0.25
N ASP A 114 13.24 4.63 -1.22
CA ASP A 114 12.45 3.66 -1.94
C ASP A 114 12.81 2.23 -1.57
N THR A 115 12.02 1.30 -2.06
CA THR A 115 12.29 -0.14 -2.02
C THR A 115 12.39 -0.70 -3.43
N ALA A 116 12.96 -1.89 -3.57
CA ALA A 116 12.99 -2.57 -4.87
C ALA A 116 11.56 -2.75 -5.42
N GLU A 117 10.60 -3.00 -4.53
CA GLU A 117 9.19 -3.13 -4.83
C GLU A 117 8.56 -1.80 -5.31
N SER A 118 8.86 -0.65 -4.69
CA SER A 118 8.33 0.65 -5.15
C SER A 118 8.89 1.03 -6.52
N LEU A 119 10.20 0.84 -6.73
CA LEU A 119 10.87 1.09 -8.01
C LEU A 119 10.33 0.19 -9.12
N THR A 120 10.18 -1.11 -8.85
CA THR A 120 9.60 -2.06 -9.81
C THR A 120 8.16 -1.68 -10.15
N ASN A 121 7.36 -1.27 -9.16
CA ASN A 121 5.99 -0.81 -9.38
C ASN A 121 5.95 0.47 -10.23
N ALA A 122 6.97 1.33 -10.11
CA ALA A 122 7.15 2.52 -10.93
C ALA A 122 7.70 2.24 -12.34
N GLY A 123 8.04 0.99 -12.66
CA GLY A 123 8.63 0.62 -13.95
C GLY A 123 10.13 0.87 -14.07
N MET A 124 10.81 1.13 -12.96
CA MET A 124 12.27 1.29 -12.89
C MET A 124 12.96 -0.06 -12.62
N ASP A 125 14.25 -0.16 -12.95
CA ASP A 125 15.04 -1.38 -12.69
C ASP A 125 15.76 -1.27 -11.33
N PRO A 126 15.32 -2.02 -10.30
CA PRO A 126 15.92 -1.95 -8.97
C PRO A 126 17.37 -2.47 -8.91
N ALA A 127 17.89 -3.11 -9.96
CA ALA A 127 19.30 -3.53 -10.02
C ALA A 127 20.27 -2.38 -10.32
N VAL A 128 19.77 -1.27 -10.89
CA VAL A 128 20.59 -0.10 -11.25
C VAL A 128 20.21 1.16 -10.48
N GLU A 129 18.98 1.24 -10.00
CA GLU A 129 18.48 2.38 -9.24
C GLU A 129 19.02 2.44 -7.81
N ALA A 130 19.33 3.65 -7.34
CA ALA A 130 19.58 3.88 -5.93
C ALA A 130 18.24 3.88 -5.17
N THR A 131 18.16 3.12 -4.07
CA THR A 131 16.99 3.11 -3.18
C THR A 131 17.03 4.18 -2.09
N HIS A 132 18.20 4.71 -1.76
CA HIS A 132 18.39 5.68 -0.68
C HIS A 132 19.05 6.95 -1.21
N GLY A 133 18.80 8.08 -0.55
CA GLY A 133 19.44 9.34 -0.92
C GLY A 133 18.86 9.96 -2.20
N ARG A 134 17.68 9.51 -2.63
CA ARG A 134 17.02 9.97 -3.85
C ARG A 134 16.45 11.38 -3.63
N ALA A 135 16.42 12.18 -4.67
CA ALA A 135 15.64 13.42 -4.72
C ALA A 135 14.17 13.08 -5.00
N PHE A 136 13.24 13.89 -4.48
CA PHE A 136 11.80 13.71 -4.74
C PHE A 136 11.46 13.70 -6.24
N ALA A 137 12.20 14.48 -7.04
CA ALA A 137 12.01 14.54 -8.48
C ALA A 137 12.36 13.23 -9.21
N GLU A 138 13.14 12.34 -8.58
CA GLU A 138 13.47 11.03 -9.15
C GLU A 138 12.30 10.04 -9.01
N ASP A 139 11.33 10.31 -8.14
CA ASP A 139 10.13 9.49 -7.94
C ASP A 139 8.90 10.02 -8.70
N LEU A 140 9.03 11.21 -9.29
CA LEU A 140 7.99 11.85 -10.08
C LEU A 140 8.23 11.62 -11.58
N PRO A 141 7.19 11.33 -12.38
CA PRO A 141 7.34 11.18 -13.83
C PRO A 141 7.92 12.44 -14.48
N SER A 142 8.92 12.26 -15.35
CA SER A 142 9.47 13.39 -16.10
C SER A 142 8.51 13.85 -17.20
N ARG A 143 8.20 15.16 -17.24
CA ARG A 143 7.41 15.85 -18.26
C ARG A 143 5.93 15.45 -18.41
N VAL A 144 5.47 14.41 -17.72
CA VAL A 144 4.07 13.97 -17.72
C VAL A 144 3.42 14.45 -16.43
N LEU A 145 2.42 15.31 -16.54
CA LEU A 145 1.67 15.78 -15.39
C LEU A 145 0.50 14.84 -15.11
N ASN A 146 0.41 14.35 -13.88
CA ASN A 146 -0.68 13.52 -13.40
C ASN A 146 -1.78 14.34 -12.74
N ARG A 147 -2.99 13.77 -12.73
CA ARG A 147 -4.08 14.31 -11.92
C ARG A 147 -3.65 14.30 -10.45
N ASP A 148 -3.82 15.45 -9.81
CA ASP A 148 -3.47 15.69 -8.40
C ASP A 148 -1.97 15.69 -8.09
N GLU A 149 -1.08 15.78 -9.07
CA GLU A 149 0.37 15.90 -8.83
C GLU A 149 0.74 17.23 -8.14
N ALA A 150 0.00 18.30 -8.42
CA ALA A 150 0.12 19.55 -7.67
C ALA A 150 -0.12 19.36 -6.16
N THR A 151 -0.95 18.39 -5.77
CA THR A 151 -1.19 18.07 -4.36
C THR A 151 0.02 17.43 -3.72
N VAL A 152 0.70 16.48 -4.38
CA VAL A 152 1.92 15.86 -3.81
C VAL A 152 3.06 16.88 -3.69
N LEU A 153 3.19 17.79 -4.66
CA LEU A 153 4.15 18.88 -4.59
C LEU A 153 3.82 19.87 -3.45
N ALA A 154 2.54 20.19 -3.27
CA ALA A 154 2.09 21.04 -2.16
C ALA A 154 2.35 20.39 -0.80
N LEU A 155 2.21 19.05 -0.70
CA LEU A 155 2.54 18.30 0.52
C LEU A 155 4.04 18.32 0.83
N ALA A 156 4.88 18.29 -0.21
CA ALA A 156 6.33 18.37 -0.04
C ALA A 156 6.81 19.77 0.40
N ILE A 157 6.09 20.83 0.02
CA ILE A 157 6.43 22.22 0.38
C ILE A 157 5.81 22.62 1.74
N ASP A 158 4.55 22.25 1.98
CA ASP A 158 3.80 22.55 3.19
C ASP A 158 3.50 21.25 3.96
N ALA A 159 4.56 20.75 4.59
CA ALA A 159 4.62 19.44 5.24
C ALA A 159 3.91 19.42 6.62
N ALA A 160 2.65 19.84 6.65
CA ALA A 160 1.82 19.65 7.83
C ALA A 160 1.49 18.15 8.02
N PRO A 161 1.57 17.62 9.25
CA PRO A 161 1.26 16.22 9.54
C PRO A 161 -0.22 15.90 9.27
N ASP A 162 -0.53 14.60 9.22
CA ASP A 162 -1.88 14.05 9.07
C ASP A 162 -2.58 14.36 7.72
N ARG A 163 -1.86 15.00 6.78
CA ARG A 163 -2.35 15.19 5.41
C ARG A 163 -2.13 13.90 4.62
N THR A 164 -3.24 13.32 4.14
CA THR A 164 -3.21 12.10 3.33
C THR A 164 -3.41 12.40 1.84
N TYR A 165 -2.85 11.56 0.98
CA TYR A 165 -3.00 11.62 -0.46
C TYR A 165 -3.25 10.22 -1.00
N CYS A 166 -4.21 10.07 -1.91
CA CYS A 166 -4.53 8.78 -2.52
C CYS A 166 -4.95 9.01 -3.97
N THR A 167 -4.21 8.43 -4.92
CA THR A 167 -4.40 8.70 -6.34
C THR A 167 -4.02 7.50 -7.21
N THR A 168 -4.18 7.65 -8.51
CA THR A 168 -3.57 6.78 -9.51
C THR A 168 -2.84 7.62 -10.53
N TRP A 169 -1.55 7.37 -10.71
CA TRP A 169 -0.75 7.99 -11.75
C TRP A 169 -0.72 7.10 -12.98
N GLU A 170 -0.72 7.74 -14.14
CA GLU A 170 -0.60 7.13 -15.46
C GLU A 170 0.54 7.82 -16.21
N TYR A 171 1.56 7.04 -16.57
CA TYR A 171 2.73 7.54 -17.29
C TYR A 171 3.36 6.41 -18.09
N THR A 172 4.21 6.78 -19.05
CA THR A 172 5.01 5.82 -19.82
C THR A 172 6.37 5.67 -19.14
N ASP A 173 6.79 4.44 -18.86
CA ASP A 173 8.11 4.18 -18.31
C ASP A 173 9.23 4.32 -19.37
N ASP A 174 10.49 4.18 -18.95
CA ASP A 174 11.65 4.30 -19.82
C ASP A 174 11.72 3.21 -20.90
N GLN A 175 10.94 2.14 -20.77
CA GLN A 175 10.79 1.07 -21.77
C GLN A 175 9.67 1.36 -22.78
N GLY A 176 8.98 2.49 -22.65
CA GLY A 176 7.85 2.85 -23.52
C GLY A 176 6.54 2.17 -23.14
N VAL A 177 6.46 1.53 -21.97
CA VAL A 177 5.26 0.82 -21.51
C VAL A 177 4.39 1.77 -20.69
N LEU A 178 3.09 1.81 -21.03
CA LEU A 178 2.11 2.54 -20.23
C LEU A 178 1.94 1.86 -18.87
N ARG A 179 2.21 2.62 -17.81
CA ARG A 179 2.03 2.23 -16.41
C ARG A 179 0.84 2.94 -15.81
N ARG A 180 0.19 2.23 -14.88
CA ARG A 180 -0.86 2.77 -14.03
C ARG A 180 -0.59 2.33 -12.59
N VAL A 181 -0.17 3.28 -11.76
CA VAL A 181 0.34 3.01 -10.41
C VAL A 181 -0.54 3.71 -9.38
N GLY A 182 -1.03 2.95 -8.40
CA GLY A 182 -1.73 3.50 -7.25
C GLY A 182 -0.72 4.07 -6.26
N PHE A 183 -0.96 5.29 -5.76
CA PHE A 183 -0.08 5.93 -4.79
C PHE A 183 -0.90 6.38 -3.57
N VAL A 184 -0.37 6.13 -2.37
CA VAL A 184 -0.94 6.57 -1.10
C VAL A 184 0.16 7.09 -0.16
N ALA A 185 -0.10 8.21 0.50
CA ALA A 185 0.78 8.84 1.49
C ALA A 185 -0.04 9.49 2.61
#